data_AF-A0A1I4D875-F1
#
_entry.id   AF-A0A1I4D875-F1
#
_cell.length_a   1.000
_cell.length_b   1.000
_cell.length_c   1.000
_cell.angle_alpha   90.00
_cell.angle_beta   90.00
_cell.angle_gamma   90.00
#
_symmetry.space_group_name_H-M   'P 1'
#
loop_
_entity.id
_entity.type
_entity.pdbx_description
1 polymer ?
#
loop_
_entity_poly.entity_id
_entity_poly.type
_entity_poly.pdbx_seq_one_letter_code
_entity_poly.pdbx_strand_id
1 'polypeptide(L)'
;MAHSGRACERILLVPCSVGALLHDCSDVISNVGDWLDPTRSWCAKAERARVHIESLREQIDDFRRSNPYTLTPELTDYQDRVAYVLRYHRDVPPSISTTVGDVLHNLRGALENLAFELAQVSHGRALSDKQEASSKFPICESPSKFDRVLHSRLAGLFNDRARAALRAVQPFALLEQAHHLGVAVDQTYEDHFHWDPLHRLDLLWNIDKHRRLAVMAWWPHFFYWVSDGSSNRRMLQGDGTLANGSVLFYMEGHDEGISDDVVHEFNLVLKDDPSFPLATDHTQDVLDTLDQFRRQVADFVFMNVATIMSR
;
A
#
# COMPACT_ATOMS: atom_id res chain seq x y z
N MET A 1 20.79 36.30 -29.69
CA MET A 1 20.10 37.41 -28.99
C MET A 1 18.63 37.36 -29.39
N ALA A 2 17.63 37.22 -28.53
CA ALA A 2 17.53 36.88 -27.13
C ALA A 2 16.12 36.30 -26.91
N HIS A 3 16.03 35.22 -26.14
CA HIS A 3 14.80 34.60 -25.67
C HIS A 3 14.15 35.43 -24.56
N SER A 4 12.82 35.43 -24.49
CA SER A 4 11.99 35.80 -23.34
C SER A 4 10.68 35.01 -23.50
N GLY A 5 10.33 33.99 -22.73
CA GLY A 5 10.66 33.70 -21.33
C GLY A 5 9.47 34.06 -20.43
N ARG A 6 8.27 33.49 -20.68
CA ARG A 6 7.12 33.66 -19.78
C ARG A 6 7.32 32.73 -18.57
N ALA A 7 7.60 33.34 -17.43
CA ALA A 7 7.73 32.68 -16.15
C ALA A 7 6.38 32.08 -15.72
N CYS A 8 6.40 30.80 -15.36
CA CYS A 8 5.34 30.09 -14.68
C CYS A 8 5.44 30.46 -13.19
N GLU A 9 4.48 31.24 -12.70
CA GLU A 9 4.46 31.72 -11.32
C GLU A 9 3.98 30.60 -10.39
N ARG A 10 4.93 30.02 -9.66
CA ARG A 10 4.75 28.94 -8.71
C ARG A 10 4.18 29.53 -7.42
N ILE A 11 2.89 29.34 -7.17
CA ILE A 11 2.26 29.72 -5.88
C ILE A 11 2.82 28.79 -4.80
N LEU A 12 3.86 29.24 -4.12
CA LEU A 12 4.32 28.71 -2.84
C LEU A 12 3.35 29.20 -1.76
N LEU A 13 2.52 28.29 -1.24
CA LEU A 13 1.80 28.54 0.01
C LEU A 13 2.82 28.56 1.16
N VAL A 14 3.26 29.76 1.51
CA VAL A 14 4.01 30.03 2.74
C VAL A 14 3.02 29.97 3.91
N PRO A 15 3.30 29.23 5.00
CA PRO A 15 2.43 29.20 6.16
C PRO A 15 2.40 30.58 6.81
N CYS A 16 1.20 31.13 6.94
CA CYS A 16 0.93 32.42 7.56
C CYS A 16 1.31 32.33 9.05
N SER A 17 2.22 33.21 9.48
CA SER A 17 2.63 33.39 10.86
C SER A 17 1.46 33.97 11.69
N VAL A 18 0.85 33.15 12.52
CA VAL A 18 -0.10 33.60 13.55
C VAL A 18 0.66 33.79 14.86
N GLY A 19 1.21 34.98 15.03
CA GLY A 19 1.67 35.49 16.32
C GLY A 19 0.48 35.98 17.14
N ALA A 20 -0.28 35.05 17.73
CA ALA A 20 -1.16 35.24 18.90
C ALA A 20 -1.94 33.94 19.16
N LEU A 21 -1.36 33.00 19.94
CA LEU A 21 -2.00 31.91 20.71
C LEU A 21 -0.92 30.92 21.21
N LEU A 22 0.11 31.40 21.92
CA LEU A 22 1.20 30.54 22.42
C LEU A 22 0.92 29.88 23.79
N HIS A 23 -0.30 30.01 24.32
CA HIS A 23 -0.71 29.28 25.53
C HIS A 23 -1.49 27.99 25.25
N ASP A 24 -1.83 27.71 23.99
CA ASP A 24 -2.77 26.62 23.62
C ASP A 24 -2.08 25.45 22.90
N CYS A 25 -0.95 25.68 22.22
CA CYS A 25 -0.23 24.63 21.49
C CYS A 25 0.43 23.58 22.40
N SER A 26 0.86 23.95 23.61
CA SER A 26 1.50 23.00 24.53
C SER A 26 0.50 21.96 25.06
N ASP A 27 -0.73 22.39 25.34
CA ASP A 27 -1.81 21.51 25.82
C ASP A 27 -2.39 20.65 24.70
N VAL A 28 -2.48 21.18 23.48
CA VAL A 28 -2.86 20.38 22.31
C VAL A 28 -1.80 19.32 21.98
N ILE A 29 -0.51 19.66 22.04
CA ILE A 29 0.58 18.69 21.79
C ILE A 29 0.63 17.61 22.87
N SER A 30 0.44 17.97 24.15
CA SER A 30 0.38 16.99 25.24
C SER A 30 -0.85 16.08 25.14
N ASN A 31 -2.01 16.61 24.76
CA ASN A 31 -3.24 15.83 24.58
C ASN A 31 -3.23 14.95 23.31
N VAL A 32 -2.53 15.35 22.24
CA VAL A 32 -2.29 14.46 21.09
C VAL A 32 -1.33 13.33 21.49
N GLY A 33 -0.33 13.64 22.31
CA GLY A 33 0.58 12.66 22.89
C GLY A 33 -0.13 11.58 23.72
N ASP A 34 -1.19 11.93 24.45
CA ASP A 34 -1.99 10.95 25.21
C ASP A 34 -2.70 9.93 24.30
N TRP A 35 -3.28 10.38 23.18
CA TRP A 35 -3.88 9.49 22.20
C TRP A 35 -2.85 8.63 21.47
N LEU A 36 -1.63 9.14 21.23
CA LEU A 36 -0.57 8.39 20.57
C LEU A 36 0.35 7.62 21.53
N ASP A 37 -0.12 7.36 22.76
CA ASP A 37 0.61 6.53 23.72
C ASP A 37 0.91 5.14 23.09
N PRO A 38 2.18 4.74 22.99
CA PRO A 38 2.58 3.46 22.39
C PRO A 38 2.02 2.25 23.13
N THR A 39 1.59 2.40 24.38
CA THR A 39 0.98 1.33 25.17
C THR A 39 -0.48 1.06 24.82
N ARG A 40 -1.15 1.97 24.10
CA ARG A 40 -2.52 1.71 23.61
C ARG A 40 -2.52 0.54 22.64
N SER A 41 -3.56 -0.29 22.72
CA SER A 41 -3.65 -1.55 21.98
C SER A 41 -3.47 -1.36 20.46
N TRP A 42 -4.02 -0.28 19.90
CA TRP A 42 -3.90 0.01 18.47
C TRP A 42 -2.48 0.46 18.06
N CYS A 43 -1.81 1.30 18.85
CA CYS A 43 -0.40 1.64 18.63
C CYS A 43 0.51 0.40 18.72
N ALA A 44 0.33 -0.42 19.77
CA ALA A 44 1.12 -1.64 19.98
C ALA A 44 0.94 -2.66 18.84
N LYS A 45 -0.26 -2.77 18.27
CA LYS A 45 -0.53 -3.64 17.10
C LYS A 45 0.12 -3.10 15.82
N ALA A 46 0.04 -1.79 15.57
CA ALA A 46 0.74 -1.20 14.42
C ALA A 46 2.26 -1.38 14.52
N GLU A 47 2.81 -1.25 15.73
CA GLU A 47 4.23 -1.53 15.98
C GLU A 47 4.56 -3.01 15.78
N ARG A 48 3.68 -3.92 16.22
CA ARG A 48 3.85 -5.35 15.96
C ARG A 48 3.88 -5.66 14.45
N ALA A 49 3.03 -5.00 13.66
CA ALA A 49 3.07 -5.11 12.20
C ALA A 49 4.42 -4.64 11.63
N ARG A 50 5.00 -3.54 12.15
CA ARG A 50 6.34 -3.06 11.76
C ARG A 50 7.42 -4.12 11.99
N VAL A 51 7.42 -4.76 13.16
CA VAL A 51 8.36 -5.85 13.48
C VAL A 51 8.20 -7.02 12.51
N HIS A 52 6.97 -7.38 12.14
CA HIS A 52 6.74 -8.43 11.15
C HIS A 52 7.21 -8.04 9.74
N ILE A 53 7.11 -6.75 9.34
CA ILE A 53 7.66 -6.25 8.09
C ILE A 53 9.20 -6.36 8.07
N GLU A 54 9.87 -6.03 9.17
CA GLU A 54 11.33 -6.19 9.29
C GLU A 54 11.76 -7.65 9.17
N SER A 55 11.08 -8.56 9.88
CA SER A 55 11.33 -10.00 9.76
C SER A 55 11.03 -10.53 8.36
N LEU A 56 9.99 -10.02 7.70
CA LEU A 56 9.66 -10.39 6.33
C LEU A 56 10.76 -9.97 5.35
N ARG A 57 11.36 -8.79 5.56
CA ARG A 57 12.48 -8.31 4.74
C ARG A 57 13.66 -9.27 4.80
N GLU A 58 14.04 -9.72 5.99
CA GLU A 58 15.10 -10.72 6.17
C GLU A 58 14.78 -12.04 5.45
N GLN A 59 13.54 -12.53 5.58
CA GLN A 59 13.09 -13.75 4.90
C GLN A 59 13.14 -13.63 3.36
N ILE A 60 12.71 -12.48 2.82
CA ILE A 60 12.75 -12.21 1.37
C ILE A 60 14.20 -12.09 0.88
N ASP A 61 15.08 -11.45 1.64
CA ASP A 61 16.49 -11.32 1.30
C ASP A 61 17.21 -12.68 1.33
N ASP A 62 16.93 -13.51 2.32
CA ASP A 62 17.41 -14.90 2.38
C ASP A 62 16.93 -15.69 1.16
N PHE A 63 15.65 -15.56 0.81
CA PHE A 63 15.07 -16.24 -0.33
C PHE A 63 15.69 -15.77 -1.65
N ARG A 64 15.87 -14.46 -1.85
CA ARG A 64 16.55 -13.89 -3.03
C ARG A 64 18.00 -14.36 -3.13
N ARG A 65 18.74 -14.38 -2.02
CA ARG A 65 20.13 -14.90 -1.95
C ARG A 65 20.24 -16.38 -2.28
N SER A 66 19.16 -17.14 -2.14
CA SER A 66 19.13 -18.56 -2.53
C SER A 66 19.05 -18.78 -4.05
N ASN A 67 19.04 -17.70 -4.85
CA ASN A 67 18.88 -17.69 -6.31
C ASN A 67 17.67 -18.52 -6.76
N PRO A 68 16.45 -18.11 -6.39
CA PRO A 68 15.25 -18.95 -6.47
C PRO A 68 14.77 -19.16 -7.90
N TYR A 69 15.25 -18.35 -8.84
CA TYR A 69 15.01 -18.52 -10.27
C TYR A 69 16.27 -18.16 -11.07
N THR A 70 16.31 -18.58 -12.33
CA THR A 70 17.27 -18.10 -13.32
C THR A 70 16.55 -17.79 -14.62
N LEU A 71 17.11 -16.85 -15.38
CA LEU A 71 16.72 -16.60 -16.76
C LEU A 71 17.79 -17.17 -17.68
N THR A 72 17.49 -18.28 -18.36
CA THR A 72 18.46 -19.02 -19.17
C THR A 72 18.28 -18.68 -20.65
N PRO A 73 19.34 -18.22 -21.35
CA PRO A 73 19.29 -18.05 -22.80
C PRO A 73 19.26 -19.42 -23.48
N GLU A 74 18.26 -19.65 -24.33
CA GLU A 74 18.10 -20.84 -25.15
C GLU A 74 18.05 -20.44 -26.63
N LEU A 75 18.81 -21.14 -27.48
CA LEU A 75 18.82 -20.90 -28.92
C LEU A 75 17.46 -21.22 -29.53
N THR A 76 17.06 -20.43 -30.51
CA THR A 76 15.84 -20.68 -31.28
C THR A 76 16.17 -21.19 -32.70
N ASP A 77 15.14 -21.55 -33.47
CA ASP A 77 15.31 -21.91 -34.89
C ASP A 77 15.74 -20.71 -35.77
N TYR A 78 15.72 -19.49 -35.23
CA TYR A 78 16.17 -18.28 -35.91
C TYR A 78 17.60 -17.92 -35.49
N GLN A 79 18.50 -17.74 -36.46
CA GLN A 79 19.94 -17.53 -36.22
C GLN A 79 20.29 -16.30 -35.39
N ASP A 80 19.45 -15.28 -35.40
CA ASP A 80 19.64 -13.99 -34.74
C ASP A 80 18.71 -13.81 -33.53
N ARG A 81 18.10 -14.88 -33.01
CA ARG A 81 17.15 -14.82 -31.91
C ARG A 81 17.46 -15.82 -30.80
N VAL A 82 17.48 -15.31 -29.57
CA VAL A 82 17.66 -16.07 -28.34
C VAL A 82 16.39 -15.94 -27.49
N ALA A 83 15.89 -17.06 -26.97
CA ALA A 83 14.78 -17.09 -26.02
C ALA A 83 15.33 -17.01 -24.59
N TYR A 84 14.78 -16.12 -23.77
CA TYR A 84 15.14 -16.04 -22.35
C TYR A 84 14.09 -16.79 -21.53
N VAL A 85 14.44 -17.98 -21.07
CA VAL A 85 13.54 -18.94 -20.43
C VAL A 85 13.64 -18.84 -18.91
N LEU A 86 12.50 -18.61 -18.26
CA LEU A 86 12.42 -18.52 -16.80
C LEU A 86 12.43 -19.92 -16.18
N ARG A 87 13.37 -20.18 -15.27
CA ARG A 87 13.48 -21.46 -14.54
C ARG A 87 13.39 -21.21 -13.05
N TYR A 88 12.40 -21.80 -12.38
CA TYR A 88 12.29 -21.77 -10.92
C TYR A 88 13.06 -22.93 -10.29
N HIS A 89 13.94 -22.62 -9.35
CA HIS A 89 14.73 -23.59 -8.58
C HIS A 89 14.16 -23.82 -7.18
N ARG A 90 13.42 -22.84 -6.66
CA ARG A 90 12.81 -22.87 -5.33
C ARG A 90 11.45 -22.20 -5.34
N ASP A 91 10.49 -22.83 -4.70
CA ASP A 91 9.19 -22.23 -4.42
C ASP A 91 9.32 -21.14 -3.34
N VAL A 92 8.40 -20.16 -3.37
CA VAL A 92 8.29 -19.15 -2.33
C VAL A 92 7.98 -19.84 -1.00
N PRO A 93 8.82 -19.69 0.05
CA PRO A 93 8.58 -20.33 1.34
C PRO A 93 7.23 -19.91 1.93
N PRO A 94 6.40 -20.87 2.41
CA PRO A 94 5.11 -20.53 3.04
C PRO A 94 5.23 -19.57 4.23
N SER A 95 6.40 -19.52 4.89
CA SER A 95 6.68 -18.61 6.00
C SER A 95 6.53 -17.14 5.61
N ILE A 96 6.90 -16.78 4.37
CA ILE A 96 6.72 -15.44 3.81
C ILE A 96 5.23 -15.09 3.79
N SER A 97 4.39 -15.94 3.21
CA SER A 97 2.93 -15.71 3.18
C SER A 97 2.32 -15.65 4.59
N THR A 98 2.76 -16.47 5.54
CA THR A 98 2.25 -16.39 6.92
C THR A 98 2.66 -15.10 7.62
N THR A 99 3.87 -14.60 7.36
CA THR A 99 4.34 -13.33 7.94
C THR A 99 3.59 -12.15 7.32
N VAL A 100 3.27 -12.19 6.03
CA VAL A 100 2.36 -11.23 5.38
C VAL A 100 1.00 -11.23 6.08
N GLY A 101 0.41 -12.41 6.33
CA GLY A 101 -0.84 -12.55 7.08
C GLY A 101 -0.76 -11.89 8.46
N ASP A 102 0.32 -12.12 9.22
CA ASP A 102 0.55 -11.49 10.52
C ASP A 102 0.59 -9.96 10.44
N VAL A 103 1.21 -9.39 9.39
CA VAL A 103 1.19 -7.93 9.16
C VAL A 103 -0.24 -7.44 8.93
N LEU A 104 -0.98 -8.06 8.01
CA LEU A 104 -2.36 -7.67 7.68
C LEU A 104 -3.27 -7.75 8.90
N HIS A 105 -3.18 -8.83 9.67
CA HIS A 105 -3.96 -9.05 10.89
C HIS A 105 -3.66 -8.01 11.97
N ASN A 106 -2.39 -7.67 12.17
CA ASN A 106 -2.02 -6.65 13.16
C ASN A 106 -2.47 -5.26 12.73
N LEU A 107 -2.29 -4.86 11.46
CA LEU A 107 -2.76 -3.56 10.97
C LEU A 107 -4.29 -3.43 11.03
N ARG A 108 -5.02 -4.44 10.56
CA ARG A 108 -6.48 -4.41 10.62
C ARG A 108 -6.99 -4.45 12.06
N GLY A 109 -6.35 -5.25 12.91
CA GLY A 109 -6.64 -5.31 14.34
C GLY A 109 -6.37 -3.99 15.05
N ALA A 110 -5.35 -3.24 14.62
CA ALA A 110 -5.08 -1.91 15.14
C ALA A 110 -6.23 -0.95 14.84
N LEU A 111 -6.76 -0.97 13.61
CA LEU A 111 -7.96 -0.19 13.24
C LEU A 111 -9.19 -0.59 14.06
N GLU A 112 -9.44 -1.89 14.28
CA GLU A 112 -10.56 -2.33 15.13
C GLU A 112 -10.43 -1.82 16.57
N ASN A 113 -9.23 -1.86 17.13
CA ASN A 113 -8.98 -1.38 18.49
C ASN A 113 -9.17 0.13 18.60
N LEU A 114 -8.74 0.89 17.59
CA LEU A 114 -9.01 2.33 17.53
C LEU A 114 -10.51 2.62 17.49
N ALA A 115 -11.28 1.91 16.68
CA ALA A 115 -12.74 2.06 16.63
C ALA A 115 -13.41 1.71 17.97
N PHE A 116 -12.96 0.64 18.63
CA PHE A 116 -13.46 0.26 19.94
C PHE A 116 -13.18 1.34 21.01
N GLU A 117 -11.99 1.92 21.00
CA GLU A 117 -11.61 2.99 21.92
C GLU A 117 -12.40 4.28 21.68
N LEU A 118 -12.59 4.68 20.41
CA LEU A 118 -13.45 5.80 20.04
C LEU A 118 -14.90 5.62 20.53
N ALA A 119 -15.42 4.39 20.48
CA ALA A 119 -16.74 4.06 20.98
C ALA A 119 -16.80 4.17 22.52
N GLN A 120 -15.80 3.65 23.24
CA GLN A 120 -15.73 3.78 24.70
C GLN A 120 -15.69 5.25 25.14
N VAL A 121 -14.83 6.06 24.50
CA VAL A 121 -14.74 7.51 24.76
C VAL A 121 -16.07 8.21 24.46
N SER A 122 -16.75 7.83 23.38
CA SER A 122 -18.06 8.40 23.02
C SER A 122 -19.13 8.16 24.07
N HIS A 123 -19.07 7.03 24.78
CA HIS A 123 -20.04 6.67 25.81
C HIS A 123 -19.64 7.08 27.23
N GLY A 124 -18.36 7.34 27.49
CA GLY A 124 -17.84 7.63 28.83
C GLY A 124 -18.00 6.47 29.82
N ARG A 125 -18.18 5.25 29.32
CA ARG A 125 -18.37 4.02 30.11
C ARG A 125 -17.92 2.79 29.31
N ALA A 126 -17.80 1.66 30.00
CA ALA A 126 -17.66 0.36 29.34
C ALA A 126 -18.82 0.12 28.37
N LEU A 127 -18.50 -0.45 27.20
CA LEU A 127 -19.48 -0.85 26.20
C LEU A 127 -20.26 -2.07 26.68
N SER A 128 -21.51 -2.20 26.24
CA SER A 128 -22.23 -3.49 26.36
C SER A 128 -21.69 -4.48 25.33
N ASP A 129 -21.90 -5.78 25.55
CA ASP A 129 -21.49 -6.85 24.63
C ASP A 129 -21.95 -6.60 23.19
N LYS A 130 -23.18 -6.08 23.02
CA LYS A 130 -23.72 -5.73 21.70
C LYS A 130 -22.96 -4.57 21.05
N GLN A 131 -22.61 -3.54 21.84
CA GLN A 131 -21.85 -2.39 21.36
C GLN A 131 -20.44 -2.82 20.97
N GLU A 132 -19.77 -3.60 21.83
CA GLU A 132 -18.45 -4.16 21.57
C GLU A 132 -18.43 -5.03 20.29
N ALA A 133 -19.38 -5.95 20.13
CA ALA A 133 -19.48 -6.77 18.92
C ALA A 133 -19.73 -5.96 17.63
N SER A 134 -20.35 -4.79 17.77
CA SER A 134 -20.60 -3.86 16.66
C SER A 134 -19.43 -2.92 16.35
N SER A 135 -18.53 -2.70 17.31
CA SER A 135 -17.35 -1.82 17.18
C SER A 135 -16.41 -2.32 16.11
N LYS A 136 -16.52 -1.74 14.92
CA LYS A 136 -15.62 -1.98 13.80
C LYS A 136 -15.24 -0.68 13.14
N PHE A 137 -14.00 -0.61 12.69
CA PHE A 137 -13.51 0.51 11.90
C PHE A 137 -14.19 0.48 10.53
N PRO A 138 -14.97 1.51 10.15
CA PRO A 138 -15.57 1.57 8.82
C PRO A 138 -14.49 1.91 7.79
N ILE A 139 -14.54 1.23 6.64
CA ILE A 139 -13.78 1.56 5.43
C ILE A 139 -14.81 1.63 4.31
N CYS A 140 -15.19 2.85 3.94
CA CYS A 140 -16.30 3.11 3.03
C CYS A 140 -15.81 3.81 1.76
N GLU A 141 -16.40 3.43 0.63
CA GLU A 141 -16.08 4.00 -0.69
C GLU A 141 -16.56 5.44 -0.86
N SER A 142 -17.67 5.83 -0.23
CA SER A 142 -18.28 7.13 -0.46
C SER A 142 -18.92 7.72 0.79
N PRO A 143 -19.12 9.05 0.83
CA PRO A 143 -19.85 9.76 1.89
C PRO A 143 -21.18 9.11 2.26
N SER A 144 -21.99 8.78 1.25
CA SER A 144 -23.32 8.22 1.44
C SER A 144 -23.31 6.79 1.99
N LYS A 145 -22.30 5.97 1.62
CA LYS A 145 -22.08 4.65 2.19
C LYS A 145 -21.68 4.75 3.67
N PHE A 146 -20.80 5.70 4.00
CA PHE A 146 -20.38 5.95 5.38
C PHE A 146 -21.54 6.39 6.27
N ASP A 147 -22.33 7.37 5.84
CA ASP A 147 -23.50 7.85 6.58
C ASP A 147 -24.50 6.72 6.82
N ARG A 148 -24.75 5.88 5.81
CA ARG A 148 -25.60 4.70 5.95
C ARG A 148 -25.08 3.74 7.02
N VAL A 149 -23.79 3.47 7.06
CA VAL A 149 -23.18 2.58 8.07
C VAL A 149 -23.33 3.18 9.48
N LEU A 150 -23.10 4.49 9.63
CA LEU A 150 -23.28 5.19 10.91
C LEU A 150 -24.73 5.23 11.39
N HIS A 151 -25.70 5.29 10.50
CA HIS A 151 -27.13 5.30 10.86
C HIS A 151 -27.75 3.92 11.03
N SER A 152 -27.04 2.86 10.63
CA SER A 152 -27.54 1.48 10.72
C SER A 152 -26.70 0.65 11.68
N ARG A 153 -25.64 0.03 11.18
CA ARG A 153 -24.81 -0.92 11.91
C ARG A 153 -24.08 -0.30 13.10
N LEU A 154 -23.65 0.96 12.97
CA LEU A 154 -22.88 1.69 13.99
C LEU A 154 -23.74 2.77 14.68
N ALA A 155 -25.07 2.64 14.60
CA ALA A 155 -26.02 3.61 15.13
C ALA A 155 -25.81 3.84 16.63
N GLY A 156 -25.56 5.10 16.98
CA GLY A 156 -25.39 5.53 18.38
C GLY A 156 -24.09 5.09 19.04
N LEU A 157 -23.15 4.49 18.29
CA LEU A 157 -21.88 4.01 18.84
C LEU A 157 -20.83 5.13 19.01
N PHE A 158 -20.86 6.10 18.11
CA PHE A 158 -19.91 7.22 18.07
C PHE A 158 -20.63 8.54 18.29
N ASN A 159 -20.03 9.43 19.09
CA ASN A 159 -20.43 10.83 19.21
C ASN A 159 -20.00 11.63 17.96
N ASP A 160 -20.44 12.87 17.83
CA ASP A 160 -20.20 13.68 16.62
C ASP A 160 -18.71 13.89 16.32
N ARG A 161 -17.90 14.01 17.37
CA ARG A 161 -16.45 14.18 17.24
C ARG A 161 -15.75 12.92 16.74
N ALA A 162 -16.08 11.77 17.29
CA ALA A 162 -15.58 10.47 16.83
C ALA A 162 -16.06 10.17 15.40
N ARG A 163 -17.28 10.55 15.03
CA ARG A 163 -17.78 10.44 13.65
C ARG A 163 -16.98 11.32 12.70
N ALA A 164 -16.67 12.56 13.09
CA ALA A 164 -15.83 13.45 12.30
C ALA A 164 -14.41 12.91 12.13
N ALA A 165 -13.82 12.37 13.20
CA ALA A 165 -12.50 11.73 13.16
C ALA A 165 -12.49 10.52 12.22
N LEU A 166 -13.48 9.63 12.31
CA LEU A 166 -13.62 8.48 11.42
C LEU A 166 -13.84 8.89 9.97
N ARG A 167 -14.62 9.95 9.72
CA ARG A 167 -14.89 10.45 8.36
C ARG A 167 -13.64 11.02 7.70
N ALA A 168 -12.84 11.78 8.45
CA ALA A 168 -11.64 12.45 7.96
C ALA A 168 -10.55 11.50 7.43
N VAL A 169 -10.62 10.23 7.81
CA VAL A 169 -9.64 9.20 7.44
C VAL A 169 -10.20 8.16 6.48
N GLN A 170 -11.44 8.31 6.02
CA GLN A 170 -12.02 7.41 5.02
C GLN A 170 -11.35 7.61 3.66
N PRO A 171 -11.34 6.57 2.80
CA PRO A 171 -10.84 6.67 1.43
C PRO A 171 -11.42 7.84 0.63
N PHE A 172 -12.68 8.20 0.85
CA PHE A 172 -13.34 9.30 0.13
C PHE A 172 -13.02 10.70 0.66
N ALA A 173 -12.34 10.83 1.80
CA ALA A 173 -12.26 12.09 2.56
C ALA A 173 -11.65 13.24 1.73
N LEU A 174 -10.55 12.96 1.01
CA LEU A 174 -9.89 13.96 0.19
C LEU A 174 -10.78 14.43 -0.98
N LEU A 175 -11.44 13.49 -1.66
CA LEU A 175 -12.31 13.80 -2.79
C LEU A 175 -13.58 14.54 -2.34
N GLU A 176 -14.16 14.17 -1.20
CA GLU A 176 -15.25 14.94 -0.56
C GLU A 176 -14.82 16.38 -0.25
N GLN A 177 -13.63 16.58 0.33
CA GLN A 177 -13.12 17.91 0.61
C GLN A 177 -12.89 18.72 -0.68
N ALA A 178 -12.32 18.11 -1.72
CA ALA A 178 -12.10 18.75 -3.01
C ALA A 178 -13.43 19.22 -3.64
N HIS A 179 -14.46 18.36 -3.62
CA HIS A 179 -15.81 18.73 -4.07
C HIS A 179 -16.40 19.88 -3.26
N HIS A 180 -16.27 19.88 -1.93
CA HIS A 180 -16.74 20.98 -1.09
C HIS A 180 -16.04 22.31 -1.39
N LEU A 181 -14.77 22.28 -1.79
CA LEU A 181 -14.00 23.45 -2.20
C LEU A 181 -14.23 23.86 -3.66
N GLY A 182 -15.08 23.14 -4.41
CA GLY A 182 -15.36 23.40 -5.82
C GLY A 182 -14.18 23.07 -6.75
N VAL A 183 -13.24 22.24 -6.31
CA VAL A 183 -12.12 21.78 -7.13
C VAL A 183 -12.65 20.75 -8.14
N ALA A 184 -12.41 20.99 -9.43
CA ALA A 184 -12.75 20.03 -10.47
C ALA A 184 -11.79 18.83 -10.38
N VAL A 185 -12.34 17.65 -10.06
CA VAL A 185 -11.60 16.39 -10.03
C VAL A 185 -12.30 15.42 -10.99
N ASP A 186 -11.54 14.81 -11.89
CA ASP A 186 -12.05 13.88 -12.93
C ASP A 186 -12.09 12.42 -12.44
N GLN A 187 -12.06 12.20 -11.13
CA GLN A 187 -12.00 10.86 -10.53
C GLN A 187 -13.27 10.60 -9.73
N THR A 188 -13.82 9.40 -9.86
CA THR A 188 -14.96 8.98 -9.04
C THR A 188 -14.52 8.48 -7.67
N TYR A 189 -15.47 8.40 -6.73
CA TYR A 189 -15.23 7.76 -5.43
C TYR A 189 -14.82 6.29 -5.58
N GLU A 190 -15.39 5.59 -6.57
CA GLU A 190 -15.08 4.19 -6.86
C GLU A 190 -13.64 4.04 -7.36
N ASP A 191 -13.21 4.90 -8.29
CA ASP A 191 -11.84 4.90 -8.80
C ASP A 191 -10.84 5.13 -7.66
N HIS A 192 -11.08 6.13 -6.81
CA HIS A 192 -10.20 6.42 -5.68
C HIS A 192 -10.17 5.28 -4.65
N PHE A 193 -11.33 4.68 -4.37
CA PHE A 193 -11.44 3.58 -3.41
C PHE A 193 -10.70 2.32 -3.84
N HIS A 194 -10.71 2.01 -5.13
CA HIS A 194 -10.02 0.84 -5.68
C HIS A 194 -8.51 0.81 -5.35
N TRP A 195 -7.87 1.98 -5.37
CA TRP A 195 -6.42 2.13 -5.11
C TRP A 195 -6.09 2.51 -3.67
N ASP A 196 -7.11 2.76 -2.84
CA ASP A 196 -6.91 3.21 -1.47
C ASP A 196 -6.23 2.12 -0.60
N PRO A 197 -5.17 2.45 0.14
CA PRO A 197 -4.45 1.47 0.95
C PRO A 197 -5.30 0.81 2.04
N LEU A 198 -6.31 1.48 2.61
CA LEU A 198 -7.21 0.88 3.60
C LEU A 198 -8.14 -0.15 2.95
N HIS A 199 -8.65 0.14 1.75
CA HIS A 199 -9.47 -0.82 1.02
C HIS A 199 -8.67 -2.08 0.65
N ARG A 200 -7.47 -1.89 0.10
CA ARG A 200 -6.55 -2.99 -0.26
C ARG A 200 -6.20 -3.84 0.96
N LEU A 201 -5.88 -3.20 2.09
CA LEU A 201 -5.66 -3.88 3.38
C LEU A 201 -6.87 -4.70 3.82
N ASP A 202 -8.08 -4.15 3.80
CA ASP A 202 -9.30 -4.86 4.24
C ASP A 202 -9.62 -6.05 3.32
N LEU A 203 -9.42 -5.91 2.01
CA LEU A 203 -9.61 -6.99 1.04
C LEU A 203 -8.64 -8.14 1.30
N LEU A 204 -7.33 -7.84 1.39
CA LEU A 204 -6.30 -8.84 1.62
C LEU A 204 -6.45 -9.53 2.97
N TRP A 205 -6.75 -8.75 4.02
CA TRP A 205 -7.04 -9.30 5.35
C TRP A 205 -8.26 -10.24 5.33
N ASN A 206 -9.33 -9.89 4.62
CA ASN A 206 -10.52 -10.75 4.52
C ASN A 206 -10.22 -12.06 3.79
N ILE A 207 -9.36 -12.04 2.76
CA ILE A 207 -8.89 -13.24 2.07
C ILE A 207 -8.10 -14.13 3.04
N ASP A 208 -7.10 -13.55 3.70
CA ASP A 208 -6.20 -14.25 4.63
C ASP A 208 -6.98 -14.92 5.77
N LYS A 209 -7.87 -14.15 6.40
CA LYS A 209 -8.68 -14.60 7.54
C LYS A 209 -9.65 -15.75 7.22
N HIS A 210 -10.22 -15.78 6.02
CA HIS A 210 -11.39 -16.63 5.74
C HIS A 210 -11.18 -17.68 4.65
N ARG A 211 -10.20 -17.50 3.77
CA ARG A 211 -10.10 -18.30 2.54
C ARG A 211 -8.79 -19.05 2.47
N ARG A 212 -7.67 -18.33 2.48
CA ARG A 212 -6.32 -18.87 2.30
C ARG A 212 -5.29 -17.78 2.55
N LEU A 213 -4.05 -18.20 2.78
CA LEU A 213 -2.90 -17.30 2.79
C LEU A 213 -2.81 -16.49 1.50
N ALA A 214 -2.29 -15.26 1.62
CA ALA A 214 -2.00 -14.41 0.48
C ALA A 214 -1.09 -15.13 -0.52
N VAL A 215 -1.47 -15.13 -1.80
CA VAL A 215 -0.70 -15.78 -2.86
C VAL A 215 0.36 -14.81 -3.39
N MET A 216 1.62 -15.22 -3.28
CA MET A 216 2.74 -14.50 -3.86
C MET A 216 2.97 -14.92 -5.30
N ALA A 217 3.41 -13.99 -6.13
CA ALA A 217 3.92 -14.27 -7.45
C ALA A 217 5.22 -13.50 -7.69
N TRP A 218 6.09 -14.04 -8.53
CA TRP A 218 7.19 -13.27 -9.10
C TRP A 218 6.65 -12.41 -10.23
N TRP A 219 6.99 -11.12 -10.22
CA TRP A 219 6.63 -10.20 -11.29
C TRP A 219 7.88 -9.55 -11.88
N PRO A 220 8.05 -9.59 -13.21
CA PRO A 220 9.13 -8.89 -13.90
C PRO A 220 9.08 -7.38 -13.59
N HIS A 221 10.11 -6.80 -12.95
CA HIS A 221 10.15 -5.37 -12.61
C HIS A 221 10.93 -4.56 -13.65
N PHE A 222 12.16 -4.97 -13.95
CA PHE A 222 12.95 -4.37 -15.03
C PHE A 222 13.83 -5.38 -15.74
N PHE A 223 14.12 -5.08 -17.00
CA PHE A 223 15.05 -5.80 -17.86
C PHE A 223 15.88 -4.77 -18.62
N TYR A 224 17.19 -4.91 -18.56
CA TYR A 224 18.08 -4.16 -19.44
C TYR A 224 19.30 -5.00 -19.80
N TRP A 225 19.92 -4.66 -20.91
CA TRP A 225 21.22 -5.19 -21.31
C TRP A 225 22.13 -4.02 -21.63
N VAL A 226 23.43 -4.28 -21.58
CA VAL A 226 24.45 -3.29 -21.92
C VAL A 226 25.26 -3.83 -23.09
N SER A 227 25.47 -2.99 -24.09
CA SER A 227 26.36 -3.27 -25.23
C SER A 227 27.57 -2.35 -25.14
N ASP A 228 28.76 -2.90 -25.39
CA ASP A 228 30.03 -2.16 -25.51
C ASP A 228 30.28 -1.66 -26.95
N GLY A 229 29.41 -1.98 -27.90
CA GLY A 229 29.47 -1.54 -29.29
C GLY A 229 28.11 -1.20 -29.92
N SER A 230 28.07 -1.06 -31.25
CA SER A 230 26.82 -0.86 -31.99
C SER A 230 25.89 -2.05 -31.76
N SER A 231 24.64 -1.78 -31.40
CA SER A 231 23.62 -2.80 -31.16
C SER A 231 22.41 -2.54 -32.04
N ASN A 232 21.89 -3.58 -32.69
CA ASN A 232 20.56 -3.55 -33.31
C ASN A 232 19.55 -4.44 -32.56
N ARG A 233 19.87 -4.80 -31.30
CA ARG A 233 19.04 -5.69 -30.50
C ARG A 233 17.69 -5.08 -30.19
N ARG A 234 16.66 -5.91 -30.27
CA ARG A 234 15.31 -5.59 -29.82
C ARG A 234 14.75 -6.72 -28.96
N MET A 235 13.97 -6.32 -27.97
CA MET A 235 13.20 -7.25 -27.16
C MET A 235 11.86 -7.51 -27.83
N LEU A 236 11.53 -8.79 -28.02
CA LEU A 236 10.23 -9.25 -28.49
C LEU A 236 9.49 -9.92 -27.34
N GLN A 237 8.16 -9.77 -27.32
CA GLN A 237 7.32 -10.38 -26.29
C GLN A 237 7.45 -11.91 -26.31
N GLY A 238 7.56 -12.49 -25.12
CA GLY A 238 7.56 -13.94 -24.92
C GLY A 238 6.14 -14.54 -24.95
N ASP A 239 5.95 -15.65 -24.24
CA ASP A 239 4.68 -16.38 -24.22
C ASP A 239 3.60 -15.72 -23.34
N GLY A 240 3.96 -14.66 -22.59
CA GLY A 240 3.05 -13.93 -21.70
C GLY A 240 2.69 -14.69 -20.42
N THR A 241 3.37 -15.81 -20.14
CA THR A 241 3.21 -16.62 -18.93
C THR A 241 4.46 -16.49 -18.04
N LEU A 242 4.25 -16.61 -16.74
CA LEU A 242 5.32 -16.56 -15.72
C LEU A 242 5.44 -17.90 -15.01
N ALA A 243 5.28 -18.99 -15.75
CA ALA A 243 5.40 -20.34 -15.23
C ALA A 243 6.85 -20.84 -15.36
N ASN A 244 7.16 -21.94 -14.68
CA ASN A 244 8.46 -22.59 -14.85
C ASN A 244 8.60 -23.08 -16.30
N GLY A 245 9.66 -22.65 -16.98
CA GLY A 245 9.93 -22.95 -18.39
C GLY A 245 9.29 -21.99 -19.38
N SER A 246 8.59 -20.95 -18.92
CA SER A 246 8.03 -19.93 -19.80
C SER A 246 9.12 -19.10 -20.48
N VAL A 247 8.89 -18.75 -21.75
CA VAL A 247 9.72 -17.77 -22.46
C VAL A 247 9.26 -16.39 -22.05
N LEU A 248 10.09 -15.68 -21.30
CA LEU A 248 9.74 -14.35 -20.81
C LEU A 248 9.79 -13.30 -21.93
N PHE A 249 10.86 -13.34 -22.71
CA PHE A 249 11.04 -12.53 -23.90
C PHE A 249 12.04 -13.19 -24.85
N TYR A 250 12.05 -12.71 -26.09
CA TYR A 250 13.12 -13.03 -27.04
C TYR A 250 13.99 -11.80 -27.23
N MET A 251 15.30 -12.02 -27.35
CA MET A 251 16.23 -11.00 -27.82
C MET A 251 16.57 -11.32 -29.27
N GLU A 252 16.35 -10.36 -30.16
CA GLU A 252 16.63 -10.50 -31.58
C GLU A 252 17.62 -9.42 -32.04
N GLY A 253 18.63 -9.81 -32.80
CA GLY A 253 19.70 -8.94 -33.29
C GLY A 253 21.08 -9.29 -32.74
N HIS A 254 22.07 -8.49 -33.12
CA HIS A 254 23.49 -8.69 -32.83
C HIS A 254 24.11 -7.44 -32.19
N ASP A 255 25.11 -7.66 -31.35
CA ASP A 255 25.97 -6.62 -30.77
C ASP A 255 27.38 -6.75 -31.35
N GLU A 256 28.04 -5.62 -31.64
CA GLU A 256 29.48 -5.56 -31.92
C GLU A 256 30.27 -5.67 -30.59
N GLY A 257 30.24 -6.83 -29.91
CA GLY A 257 30.69 -6.94 -28.51
C GLY A 257 30.67 -8.35 -27.89
N ILE A 258 31.12 -8.48 -26.63
CA ILE A 258 31.21 -9.78 -25.90
C ILE A 258 30.17 -9.94 -24.76
N SER A 259 29.44 -8.90 -24.34
CA SER A 259 28.53 -9.07 -23.18
C SER A 259 27.07 -9.29 -23.59
N ASP A 260 26.56 -10.48 -23.26
CA ASP A 260 25.14 -10.87 -23.30
C ASP A 260 24.48 -10.71 -21.92
N ASP A 261 25.04 -9.88 -21.04
CA ASP A 261 24.58 -9.77 -19.65
C ASP A 261 23.24 -9.01 -19.59
N VAL A 262 22.17 -9.78 -19.68
CA VAL A 262 20.82 -9.33 -19.35
C VAL A 262 20.72 -9.21 -17.84
N VAL A 263 20.60 -7.98 -17.37
CA VAL A 263 20.26 -7.68 -15.99
C VAL A 263 18.74 -7.66 -15.86
N HIS A 264 18.25 -8.35 -14.85
CA HIS A 264 16.83 -8.47 -14.57
C HIS A 264 16.56 -8.38 -13.08
N GLU A 265 15.41 -7.81 -12.72
CA GLU A 265 14.91 -7.82 -11.37
C GLU A 265 13.44 -8.23 -11.37
N PHE A 266 13.08 -9.06 -10.39
CA PHE A 266 11.71 -9.47 -10.16
C PHE A 266 11.26 -9.03 -8.77
N ASN A 267 10.08 -8.44 -8.73
CA ASN A 267 9.39 -8.14 -7.48
C ASN A 267 8.65 -9.38 -7.00
N LEU A 268 8.56 -9.54 -5.68
CA LEU A 268 7.62 -10.48 -5.08
C LEU A 268 6.34 -9.71 -4.78
N VAL A 269 5.20 -10.16 -5.30
CA VAL A 269 3.97 -9.35 -5.33
C VAL A 269 2.77 -10.09 -4.76
N LEU A 270 1.81 -9.33 -4.23
CA LEU A 270 0.54 -9.84 -3.76
C LEU A 270 -0.42 -10.02 -4.94
N LYS A 271 -0.63 -11.26 -5.42
CA LYS A 271 -1.51 -11.52 -6.58
C LYS A 271 -2.96 -11.11 -6.34
N ASP A 272 -3.39 -11.18 -5.08
CA ASP A 272 -4.75 -10.85 -4.65
C ASP A 272 -4.97 -9.35 -4.44
N ASP A 273 -3.91 -8.54 -4.56
CA ASP A 273 -4.04 -7.10 -4.49
C ASP A 273 -4.72 -6.58 -5.76
N PRO A 274 -5.82 -5.81 -5.67
CA PRO A 274 -6.49 -5.26 -6.83
C PRO A 274 -5.58 -4.36 -7.69
N SER A 275 -4.47 -3.84 -7.16
CA SER A 275 -3.48 -3.10 -7.95
C SER A 275 -2.67 -3.97 -8.91
N PHE A 276 -2.58 -5.28 -8.68
CA PHE A 276 -1.68 -6.19 -9.40
C PHE A 276 -1.98 -6.34 -10.91
N PRO A 277 -3.23 -6.56 -11.37
CA PRO A 277 -3.51 -6.83 -12.79
C PRO A 277 -3.43 -5.59 -13.69
N LEU A 278 -3.40 -4.39 -13.10
CA LEU A 278 -3.59 -3.11 -13.79
C LEU A 278 -2.28 -2.32 -13.94
N ALA A 279 -1.20 -2.74 -13.29
CA ALA A 279 0.06 -2.02 -13.25
C ALA A 279 1.08 -2.63 -14.21
N THR A 280 1.02 -2.24 -15.49
CA THR A 280 2.07 -2.62 -16.46
C THR A 280 3.44 -2.03 -16.11
N ASP A 281 3.50 -0.91 -15.35
CA ASP A 281 4.76 -0.22 -15.00
C ASP A 281 4.95 0.09 -13.50
N HIS A 282 4.00 -0.27 -12.61
CA HIS A 282 3.98 0.18 -11.21
C HIS A 282 3.74 -0.94 -10.19
N THR A 283 3.98 -2.20 -10.56
CA THR A 283 3.81 -3.31 -9.62
C THR A 283 4.87 -3.22 -8.51
N GLN A 284 4.43 -2.84 -7.32
CA GLN A 284 5.29 -2.68 -6.14
C GLN A 284 5.67 -4.04 -5.55
N ASP A 285 6.86 -4.10 -4.96
CA ASP A 285 7.24 -5.22 -4.12
C ASP A 285 6.30 -5.33 -2.90
N VAL A 286 6.14 -6.54 -2.40
CA VAL A 286 5.30 -6.83 -1.23
C VAL A 286 5.74 -6.02 -0.01
N LEU A 287 7.04 -5.78 0.17
CA LEU A 287 7.53 -4.96 1.27
C LEU A 287 7.06 -3.51 1.16
N ASP A 288 7.14 -2.91 -0.03
CA ASP A 288 6.68 -1.54 -0.27
C ASP A 288 5.18 -1.41 -0.08
N THR A 289 4.42 -2.42 -0.52
CA THR A 289 2.96 -2.49 -0.35
C THR A 289 2.59 -2.53 1.13
N LEU A 290 3.23 -3.39 1.92
CA LEU A 290 2.97 -3.49 3.36
C LEU A 290 3.42 -2.26 4.14
N ASP A 291 4.54 -1.65 3.76
CA ASP A 291 4.99 -0.38 4.33
C ASP A 291 4.02 0.76 3.99
N GLN A 292 3.44 0.78 2.78
CA GLN A 292 2.36 1.71 2.43
C GLN A 292 1.15 1.55 3.35
N PHE A 293 0.70 0.31 3.59
CA PHE A 293 -0.42 0.05 4.51
C PHE A 293 -0.09 0.49 5.93
N ARG A 294 1.12 0.19 6.42
CA ARG A 294 1.57 0.62 7.75
C ARG A 294 1.58 2.14 7.87
N ARG A 295 2.14 2.87 6.90
CA ARG A 295 2.14 4.34 6.90
C ARG A 295 0.73 4.91 6.84
N GLN A 296 -0.16 4.34 6.02
CA GLN A 296 -1.55 4.77 5.98
C GLN A 296 -2.22 4.65 7.36
N VAL A 297 -1.99 3.54 8.06
CA VAL A 297 -2.57 3.32 9.40
C VAL A 297 -1.91 4.22 10.46
N ALA A 298 -0.58 4.17 10.59
CA ALA A 298 0.15 4.81 11.68
C ALA A 298 0.37 6.31 11.46
N ASP A 299 0.68 6.74 10.24
CA ASP A 299 1.12 8.11 9.99
C ASP A 299 -0.05 8.98 9.51
N PHE A 300 -1.07 8.39 8.89
CA PHE A 300 -2.26 9.10 8.45
C PHE A 300 -3.47 8.90 9.37
N VAL A 301 -3.99 7.67 9.51
CA VAL A 301 -5.23 7.42 10.28
C VAL A 301 -5.07 7.84 11.74
N PHE A 302 -4.04 7.31 12.41
CA PHE A 302 -3.80 7.54 13.83
C PHE A 302 -3.56 9.01 14.15
N MET A 303 -2.71 9.67 13.36
CA MET A 303 -2.40 11.08 13.53
C MET A 303 -3.63 11.98 13.36
N ASN A 304 -4.44 11.74 12.32
CA ASN A 304 -5.64 12.55 12.08
C ASN A 304 -6.71 12.30 13.13
N VAL A 305 -6.93 11.04 13.54
CA VAL A 305 -7.88 10.71 14.59
C VAL A 305 -7.45 11.33 15.92
N ALA A 306 -6.19 11.17 16.34
CA ALA A 306 -5.66 11.79 17.55
C ALA A 306 -5.82 13.31 17.52
N THR A 307 -5.45 13.95 16.40
CA THR A 307 -5.57 15.41 16.24
C THR A 307 -7.02 15.89 16.42
N ILE A 308 -8.00 15.19 15.86
CA ILE A 308 -9.42 15.58 16.01
C ILE A 308 -9.92 15.26 17.42
N MET A 309 -9.49 14.14 18.01
CA MET A 309 -9.89 13.71 19.34
C MET A 309 -9.21 14.47 20.49
N SER A 310 -8.21 15.32 20.21
CA SER A 310 -7.52 16.17 21.21
C SER A 310 -7.90 17.66 21.21
N ARG A 311 -8.65 18.16 20.20
CA ARG A 311 -9.34 19.48 20.19
C ARG A 311 -10.66 19.56 20.99
#